data_AF-A0A013SP03-F1
#
_entry.id   AF-A0A013SP03-F1
#
_cell.length_a   1.000
_cell.length_b   1.000
_cell.length_c   1.000
_cell.angle_alpha   90.00
_cell.angle_beta   90.00
_cell.angle_gamma   90.00
#
_symmetry.space_group_name_H-M   'P 1'
#
loop_
_entity.id
_entity.type
_entity.pdbx_description
1 polymer ?
#
loop_
_entity_poly.entity_id
_entity_poly.type
_entity_poly.pdbx_seq_one_letter_code
_entity_poly.pdbx_strand_id
1 'polypeptide(L)'
;MGNFFLLQAFTVVFALSIATTIFNKRILGFPQAIGVPLVSAIFVFILQWGASLLNGNQFITINIHNIEEAVRHIDFYDFLINGVICFILTSSALKFKISDLKSYWKQISILATIALVLCAVLFGSLLYGFQLLVGYHVPILVLLLLGAALGATDPIGIKGVLSSIRAPHHLIVKLEGESLFNDAMCIALFMTLLNVLQGEHFSLVATLEALLYEIVVAVGIGWAFGVGVLRLLRGKHEMESLILTTALLASGAYLVALFAHASAPIACVIGGLIVGNKWKEIREEREIQEVNHFWHTVEGIINSFLFTLIGLELFILDLNFSLILGGIVAFFILHISRFAANFMAFAFFPTMRRTKSYNGSLTILSWGGVRGGISLALILAVANIPALSPYSSILIGYTFISVLLSGIVCGLGLPAVMNAFYYNPNEETEGLKGFYQRLCHKMNRRGFQYIVGEDALGRETITVYNPDILVDQKTEDGIATMHDPNKLQEVKRFESPDNF
;
A
#
# COMPACT_ATOMS: atom_id res chain seq x y z
N MET A 1 -28.19 32.62 -1.69
CA MET A 1 -28.16 31.14 -1.62
C MET A 1 -26.88 30.78 -0.89
N GLY A 2 -26.94 29.96 0.17
CA GLY A 2 -25.74 29.59 0.94
C GLY A 2 -24.66 29.01 0.03
N ASN A 3 -23.39 29.27 0.35
CA ASN A 3 -22.27 28.81 -0.47
C ASN A 3 -22.11 27.28 -0.30
N PHE A 4 -22.95 26.48 -0.96
CA PHE A 4 -22.91 25.00 -0.97
C PHE A 4 -21.76 24.44 -1.81
N PHE A 5 -20.78 25.28 -2.14
CA PHE A 5 -19.69 24.99 -3.05
C PHE A 5 -18.87 23.78 -2.64
N LEU A 6 -18.57 23.64 -1.34
CA LEU A 6 -17.86 22.47 -0.83
C LEU A 6 -18.66 21.17 -1.08
N LEU A 7 -19.97 21.16 -0.79
CA LEU A 7 -20.82 19.98 -1.00
C LEU A 7 -20.95 19.62 -2.49
N GLN A 8 -21.03 20.63 -3.36
CA GLN A 8 -21.04 20.45 -4.81
C GLN A 8 -19.70 19.88 -5.32
N ALA A 9 -18.57 20.43 -4.85
CA ALA A 9 -17.24 19.92 -5.18
C ALA A 9 -17.08 18.45 -4.74
N PHE A 10 -17.48 18.11 -3.51
CA PHE A 10 -17.51 16.73 -3.04
C PHE A 10 -18.36 15.82 -3.94
N THR A 11 -19.56 16.28 -4.33
CA THR A 11 -20.46 15.50 -5.19
C THR A 11 -19.85 15.23 -6.56
N VAL A 12 -19.18 16.22 -7.15
CA VAL A 12 -18.47 16.07 -8.43
C VAL A 12 -17.33 15.07 -8.29
N VAL A 13 -16.50 15.19 -7.26
CA VAL A 13 -15.38 14.27 -7.02
C VAL A 13 -15.90 12.84 -6.79
N PHE A 14 -16.98 12.66 -6.03
CA PHE A 14 -17.61 11.35 -5.84
C PHE A 14 -18.12 10.78 -7.16
N ALA A 15 -18.81 11.58 -7.98
CA ALA A 15 -19.31 11.14 -9.27
C ALA A 15 -18.16 10.73 -10.22
N LEU A 16 -17.09 11.52 -10.25
CA LEU A 16 -15.87 11.20 -11.00
C LEU A 16 -15.21 9.91 -10.49
N SER A 17 -15.08 9.75 -9.18
CA SER A 17 -14.51 8.54 -8.56
C SER A 17 -15.32 7.29 -8.90
N ILE A 18 -16.64 7.40 -8.93
CA ILE A 18 -17.52 6.30 -9.35
C ILE A 18 -17.29 5.99 -10.83
N ALA A 19 -17.25 7.00 -11.69
CA ALA A 19 -17.03 6.83 -13.12
C ALA A 19 -15.68 6.19 -13.43
N THR A 20 -14.59 6.66 -12.82
CA THR A 20 -13.23 6.10 -13.00
C THR A 20 -13.17 4.66 -12.49
N THR A 21 -13.81 4.36 -11.36
CA THR A 21 -13.87 3.00 -10.80
C THR A 21 -14.65 2.04 -11.71
N ILE A 22 -15.81 2.46 -12.23
CA ILE A 22 -16.62 1.64 -13.15
C ILE A 22 -15.85 1.42 -14.46
N PHE A 23 -15.22 2.45 -15.00
CA PHE A 23 -14.40 2.35 -16.21
C PHE A 23 -13.27 1.34 -16.02
N ASN A 24 -12.51 1.45 -14.92
CA ASN A 24 -11.45 0.49 -14.61
C ASN A 24 -11.99 -0.94 -14.52
N LYS A 25 -13.09 -1.17 -13.80
CA LYS A 25 -13.66 -2.51 -13.63
C LYS A 25 -14.17 -3.11 -14.94
N ARG A 26 -14.78 -2.31 -15.82
CA ARG A 26 -15.39 -2.81 -17.06
C ARG A 26 -14.42 -2.94 -18.23
N ILE A 27 -13.41 -2.07 -18.31
CA ILE A 27 -12.57 -1.94 -19.51
C ILE A 27 -11.14 -2.42 -19.25
N LEU A 28 -10.52 -1.99 -18.14
CA LEU A 28 -9.10 -2.29 -17.88
C LEU A 28 -8.88 -3.57 -17.08
N GLY A 29 -9.77 -3.89 -16.13
CA GLY A 29 -9.66 -5.06 -15.28
C GLY A 29 -8.44 -5.04 -14.33
N PHE A 30 -7.86 -3.86 -14.08
CA PHE A 30 -6.75 -3.72 -13.15
C PHE A 30 -7.23 -3.68 -11.69
N PRO A 31 -6.40 -4.12 -10.72
CA PRO A 31 -6.64 -3.87 -9.31
C PRO A 31 -6.96 -2.38 -9.06
N GLN A 32 -7.90 -2.10 -8.16
CA GLN A 32 -8.40 -0.73 -7.95
C GLN A 32 -7.30 0.28 -7.62
N ALA A 33 -6.31 -0.11 -6.80
CA ALA A 33 -5.19 0.73 -6.43
C ALA A 33 -4.28 1.13 -7.61
N ILE A 34 -4.35 0.43 -8.74
CA ILE A 34 -3.57 0.72 -9.96
C ILE A 34 -4.46 1.41 -10.98
N GLY A 35 -5.62 0.80 -11.25
CA GLY A 35 -6.48 1.20 -12.34
C GLY A 35 -7.20 2.53 -12.08
N VAL A 36 -7.65 2.80 -10.86
CA VAL A 36 -8.33 4.07 -10.56
C VAL A 36 -7.39 5.27 -10.72
N PRO A 37 -6.20 5.32 -10.07
CA PRO A 37 -5.28 6.43 -10.29
C PRO A 37 -4.83 6.57 -11.75
N LEU A 38 -4.62 5.46 -12.47
CA LEU A 38 -4.29 5.51 -13.90
C LEU A 38 -5.41 6.15 -14.73
N VAL A 39 -6.66 5.72 -14.54
CA VAL A 39 -7.81 6.28 -15.26
C VAL A 39 -8.01 7.74 -14.88
N SER A 40 -7.88 8.09 -13.59
CA SER A 40 -7.94 9.47 -13.13
C SER A 40 -6.86 10.34 -13.79
N ALA A 41 -5.62 9.85 -13.92
CA ALA A 41 -4.52 10.55 -14.59
C ALA A 41 -4.84 10.84 -16.06
N ILE A 42 -5.30 9.81 -16.78
CA ILE A 42 -5.65 9.91 -18.20
C ILE A 42 -6.83 10.87 -18.37
N PHE A 43 -7.84 10.76 -17.52
CA PHE A 43 -9.02 11.61 -17.56
C PHE A 43 -8.64 13.08 -17.35
N VAL A 44 -7.79 13.38 -16.37
CA VAL A 44 -7.27 14.72 -16.10
C VAL A 44 -6.47 15.26 -17.27
N PHE A 45 -5.60 14.44 -17.86
CA PHE A 45 -4.84 14.83 -19.04
C PHE A 45 -5.75 15.17 -20.23
N ILE A 46 -6.79 14.36 -20.48
CA ILE A 46 -7.79 14.62 -21.53
C ILE A 46 -8.55 15.92 -21.23
N LEU A 47 -8.93 16.16 -19.97
CA LEU A 47 -9.58 17.40 -19.57
C LEU A 47 -8.68 18.61 -19.80
N GLN A 48 -7.40 18.52 -19.44
CA GLN A 48 -6.43 19.61 -19.60
C GLN A 48 -6.18 19.89 -21.09
N TRP A 49 -6.02 18.85 -21.89
CA TRP A 49 -5.88 18.98 -23.35
C TRP A 49 -7.14 19.56 -24.00
N GLY A 50 -8.32 19.08 -23.60
CA GLY A 50 -9.61 19.60 -24.07
C GLY A 50 -9.82 21.07 -23.68
N ALA A 51 -9.48 21.44 -22.44
CA ALA A 51 -9.54 22.82 -21.98
C ALA A 51 -8.56 23.71 -22.76
N SER A 52 -7.35 23.23 -23.06
CA SER A 52 -6.39 23.95 -23.90
C SER A 52 -6.88 24.15 -25.34
N LEU A 53 -7.60 23.19 -25.92
CA LEU A 53 -8.18 23.30 -27.26
C LEU A 53 -9.38 24.26 -27.32
N LEU A 54 -10.14 24.32 -26.22
CA LEU A 54 -11.32 25.19 -26.10
C LEU A 54 -10.96 26.60 -25.61
N ASN A 55 -9.71 26.84 -25.23
CA ASN A 55 -9.23 28.13 -24.75
C ASN A 55 -9.33 29.17 -25.90
N GLY A 56 -10.26 30.12 -25.75
CA GLY A 56 -10.58 31.12 -26.78
C GLY A 56 -11.92 30.92 -27.51
N ASN A 57 -12.70 29.90 -27.18
CA ASN A 57 -14.02 29.66 -27.78
C ASN A 57 -15.13 30.45 -27.05
N GLN A 58 -15.98 31.19 -27.79
CA GLN A 58 -16.99 32.08 -27.20
C GLN A 58 -18.18 31.37 -26.53
N PHE A 59 -18.33 30.05 -26.71
CA PHE A 59 -19.49 29.27 -26.26
C PHE A 59 -19.25 28.44 -24.98
N ILE A 60 -18.00 28.11 -24.64
CA ILE A 60 -17.67 27.26 -23.50
C ILE A 60 -16.50 27.89 -22.73
N THR A 61 -16.79 28.60 -21.64
CA THR A 61 -15.78 29.08 -20.70
C THR A 61 -15.60 28.05 -19.59
N ILE A 62 -14.59 27.19 -19.71
CA ILE A 62 -14.17 26.35 -18.58
C ILE A 62 -13.45 27.28 -17.60
N ASN A 63 -14.14 27.67 -16.53
CA ASN A 63 -13.56 28.54 -15.51
C ASN A 63 -12.63 27.71 -14.60
N ILE A 64 -11.41 27.45 -15.09
CA ILE A 64 -10.36 26.71 -14.38
C ILE A 64 -10.08 27.34 -13.02
N HIS A 65 -10.16 28.67 -12.92
CA HIS A 65 -9.94 29.41 -11.68
C HIS A 65 -10.93 29.01 -10.57
N ASN A 66 -12.21 28.85 -10.89
CA ASN A 66 -13.22 28.42 -9.91
C ASN A 66 -13.01 26.95 -9.48
N ILE A 67 -12.52 26.09 -10.37
CA ILE A 67 -12.21 24.68 -10.03
C ILE A 67 -10.97 24.64 -9.13
N GLU A 68 -9.94 25.40 -9.48
CA GLU A 68 -8.72 25.53 -8.69
C GLU A 68 -9.00 26.09 -7.29
N GLU A 69 -9.83 27.14 -7.19
CA GLU A 69 -10.27 27.71 -5.92
C GLU A 69 -11.13 26.72 -5.12
N ALA A 70 -11.97 25.90 -5.78
CA ALA A 70 -12.72 24.81 -5.14
C ALA A 70 -11.85 23.78 -4.47
N VAL A 71 -10.85 23.30 -5.21
CA VAL A 71 -9.97 22.23 -4.76
C VAL A 71 -9.06 22.74 -3.64
N ARG A 72 -8.52 23.96 -3.76
CA ARG A 72 -7.67 24.58 -2.74
C ARG A 72 -8.39 24.87 -1.41
N HIS A 73 -9.72 25.03 -1.42
CA HIS A 73 -10.51 25.23 -0.21
C HIS A 73 -10.91 23.95 0.52
N ILE A 74 -10.66 22.77 -0.05
CA ILE A 74 -10.88 21.51 0.66
C ILE A 74 -9.73 21.35 1.66
N ASP A 75 -10.04 21.38 2.95
CA ASP A 75 -9.08 21.04 4.00
C ASP A 75 -8.85 19.52 3.98
N PHE A 76 -7.95 19.09 3.09
CA PHE A 76 -7.59 17.69 2.90
C PHE A 76 -6.99 17.07 4.15
N TYR A 77 -6.28 17.87 4.96
CA TYR A 77 -5.70 17.40 6.21
C TYR A 77 -6.79 16.94 7.16
N ASP A 78 -7.75 17.81 7.45
CA ASP A 78 -8.80 17.50 8.42
C ASP A 78 -9.75 16.41 7.92
N PHE A 79 -10.17 16.47 6.65
CA PHE A 79 -11.06 15.45 6.11
C PHE A 79 -10.43 14.06 6.21
N LEU A 80 -9.14 13.95 5.90
CA LEU A 80 -8.51 12.67 5.68
C LEU A 80 -7.87 12.13 6.96
N ILE A 81 -6.97 12.91 7.56
CA ILE A 81 -6.25 12.51 8.77
C ILE A 81 -7.26 12.34 9.91
N ASN A 82 -8.09 13.36 10.16
CA ASN A 82 -9.00 13.40 11.29
C ASN A 82 -10.34 12.69 11.03
N GLY A 83 -10.71 12.44 9.77
CA GLY A 83 -11.98 11.80 9.41
C GLY A 83 -11.83 10.36 8.93
N VAL A 84 -11.13 10.15 7.81
CA VAL A 84 -11.28 8.93 7.01
C VAL A 84 -10.29 7.81 7.37
N ILE A 85 -9.08 8.15 7.80
CA ILE A 85 -8.02 7.16 8.12
C ILE A 85 -8.45 6.17 9.19
N CYS A 86 -9.23 6.62 10.19
CA CYS A 86 -9.68 5.75 11.27
C CYS A 86 -10.43 4.51 10.75
N PHE A 87 -11.23 4.67 9.69
CA PHE A 87 -12.00 3.59 9.08
C PHE A 87 -11.12 2.64 8.27
N ILE A 88 -10.15 3.15 7.52
CA ILE A 88 -9.22 2.32 6.72
C ILE A 88 -8.39 1.45 7.66
N LEU A 89 -7.73 2.05 8.65
CA LEU A 89 -6.86 1.32 9.58
C LEU A 89 -7.62 0.28 10.39
N THR A 90 -8.81 0.63 10.87
CA THR A 90 -9.66 -0.31 11.61
C THR A 90 -10.14 -1.45 10.71
N SER A 91 -10.53 -1.17 9.46
CA SER A 91 -10.89 -2.19 8.46
C SER A 91 -9.77 -3.21 8.25
N SER A 92 -8.54 -2.75 8.04
CA SER A 92 -7.38 -3.62 7.85
C SER A 92 -7.09 -4.45 9.12
N ALA A 93 -7.15 -3.82 10.30
CA ALA A 93 -6.92 -4.48 11.58
C ALA A 93 -7.96 -5.55 11.93
N LEU A 94 -9.24 -5.33 11.62
CA LEU A 94 -10.34 -6.29 11.86
C LEU A 94 -10.14 -7.62 11.11
N LYS A 95 -9.49 -7.57 9.94
CA LYS A 95 -9.25 -8.75 9.08
C LYS A 95 -7.98 -9.50 9.45
N PHE A 96 -7.02 -8.83 10.09
CA PHE A 96 -5.69 -9.38 10.36
C PHE A 96 -5.67 -10.34 11.57
N LYS A 97 -5.03 -11.51 11.40
CA LYS A 97 -4.99 -12.55 12.44
C LYS A 97 -3.82 -12.33 13.40
N ILE A 98 -4.09 -12.27 14.71
CA ILE A 98 -3.06 -12.14 15.76
C ILE A 98 -2.16 -13.40 15.83
N SER A 99 -2.68 -14.58 15.51
CA SER A 99 -1.87 -15.81 15.41
C SER A 99 -0.72 -15.65 14.42
N ASP A 100 -1.05 -15.09 13.26
CA ASP A 100 -0.14 -14.91 12.13
C ASP A 100 0.86 -13.79 12.46
N LEU A 101 0.38 -12.72 13.11
CA LEU A 101 1.23 -11.68 13.68
C LEU A 101 2.27 -12.27 14.64
N LYS A 102 1.85 -13.12 15.59
CA LYS A 102 2.73 -13.68 16.63
C LYS A 102 3.85 -14.52 16.02
N SER A 103 3.56 -15.27 14.95
CA SER A 103 4.54 -16.10 14.24
C SER A 103 5.64 -15.27 13.56
N TYR A 104 5.30 -14.09 13.03
CA TYR A 104 6.21 -13.25 12.23
C TYR A 104 6.48 -11.86 12.81
N TRP A 105 6.18 -11.64 14.10
CA TRP A 105 6.15 -10.31 14.70
C TRP A 105 7.50 -9.59 14.59
N LYS A 106 8.62 -10.32 14.75
CA LYS A 106 9.97 -9.73 14.67
C LYS A 106 10.23 -9.16 13.27
N GLN A 107 9.90 -9.93 12.23
CA GLN A 107 10.10 -9.51 10.85
C GLN A 107 9.19 -8.35 10.48
N ILE A 108 7.92 -8.42 10.87
CA ILE A 108 6.93 -7.35 10.65
C ILE A 108 7.37 -6.06 11.35
N SER A 109 7.77 -6.14 12.62
CA SER A 109 8.23 -4.98 13.38
C SER A 109 9.49 -4.35 12.78
N ILE A 110 10.47 -5.14 12.33
CA ILE A 110 11.68 -4.60 11.67
C ILE A 110 11.31 -3.85 10.38
N LEU A 111 10.43 -4.42 9.55
CA LEU A 111 9.96 -3.80 8.31
C LEU A 111 9.19 -2.50 8.58
N ALA A 112 8.20 -2.55 9.47
CA ALA A 112 7.30 -1.42 9.76
C ALA A 112 7.96 -0.26 10.55
N THR A 113 9.15 -0.47 11.13
CA THR A 113 9.84 0.55 11.94
C THR A 113 11.21 0.90 11.36
N ILE A 114 12.21 0.05 11.58
CA ILE A 114 13.61 0.30 11.22
C ILE A 114 13.75 0.47 9.70
N ALA A 115 13.14 -0.43 8.91
CA ALA A 115 13.24 -0.33 7.47
C ALA A 115 12.50 0.90 6.92
N LEU A 116 11.35 1.28 7.49
CA LEU A 116 10.67 2.54 7.14
C LEU A 116 11.56 3.76 7.40
N VAL A 117 12.14 3.88 8.61
CA VAL A 117 12.97 5.04 8.97
C VAL A 117 14.21 5.10 8.09
N LEU A 118 14.88 3.96 7.87
CA LEU A 118 16.02 3.87 6.95
C LEU A 118 15.61 4.24 5.52
N CYS A 119 14.44 3.79 5.05
CA CYS A 119 13.95 4.12 3.72
C CYS A 119 13.71 5.62 3.57
N ALA A 120 13.07 6.26 4.55
CA ALA A 120 12.82 7.70 4.53
C ALA A 120 14.13 8.51 4.52
N VAL A 121 15.11 8.11 5.36
CA VAL A 121 16.42 8.76 5.42
C VAL A 121 17.21 8.58 4.12
N LEU A 122 17.29 7.36 3.59
CA LEU A 122 18.00 7.07 2.34
C LEU A 122 17.36 7.79 1.16
N PHE A 123 16.02 7.74 1.07
CA PHE A 123 15.28 8.43 0.02
C PHE A 123 15.48 9.94 0.08
N GLY A 124 15.27 10.55 1.25
CA GLY A 124 15.43 11.99 1.43
C GLY A 124 16.86 12.46 1.12
N SER A 125 17.86 11.69 1.55
CA SER A 125 19.28 12.01 1.31
C SER A 125 19.68 11.89 -0.16
N LEU A 126 19.28 10.81 -0.84
CA LEU A 126 19.56 10.61 -2.26
C LEU A 126 18.81 11.63 -3.12
N LEU A 127 17.55 11.91 -2.77
CA LEU A 127 16.76 12.91 -3.47
C LEU A 127 17.33 14.31 -3.25
N TYR A 128 17.85 14.63 -2.05
CA TYR A 128 18.56 15.88 -1.80
C TYR A 128 19.78 16.03 -2.69
N GLY A 129 20.59 14.98 -2.83
CA GLY A 129 21.70 14.93 -3.77
C GLY A 129 21.25 15.19 -5.22
N PHE A 130 20.16 14.56 -5.65
CA PHE A 130 19.56 14.80 -6.97
C PHE A 130 19.12 16.26 -7.15
N GLN A 131 18.43 16.86 -6.18
CA GLN A 131 17.96 18.24 -6.29
C GLN A 131 19.10 19.25 -6.34
N LEU A 132 20.19 19.01 -5.60
CA LEU A 132 21.41 19.80 -5.72
C LEU A 132 22.03 19.71 -7.12
N LEU A 133 22.07 18.52 -7.73
CA LEU A 133 22.61 18.31 -9.08
C LEU A 133 21.79 19.03 -10.16
N VAL A 134 20.47 19.08 -10.00
CA VAL A 134 19.56 19.79 -10.93
C VAL A 134 19.50 21.29 -10.64
N GLY A 135 20.09 21.76 -9.53
CA GLY A 135 20.15 23.18 -9.16
C GLY A 135 18.92 23.69 -8.41
N TYR A 136 17.99 22.83 -8.01
CA TYR A 136 16.83 23.19 -7.20
C TYR A 136 17.14 22.99 -5.71
N HIS A 137 17.13 24.07 -4.93
CA HIS A 137 17.38 23.98 -3.49
C HIS A 137 16.09 23.63 -2.75
N VAL A 138 15.97 22.35 -2.37
CA VAL A 138 14.91 21.86 -1.48
C VAL A 138 15.53 21.47 -0.14
N PRO A 139 15.02 21.97 1.00
CA PRO A 139 15.52 21.60 2.31
C PRO A 139 15.44 20.09 2.53
N ILE A 140 16.51 19.50 3.09
CA ILE A 140 16.55 18.07 3.38
C ILE A 140 15.35 17.60 4.20
N LEU A 141 14.86 18.43 5.12
CA LEU A 141 13.74 18.09 5.98
C LEU A 141 12.42 17.94 5.20
N VAL A 142 12.22 18.72 4.13
CA VAL A 142 11.06 18.58 3.22
C VAL A 142 11.16 17.26 2.43
N LEU A 143 12.36 16.86 2.04
CA LEU A 143 12.59 15.60 1.32
C LEU A 143 12.51 14.38 2.23
N LEU A 144 12.92 14.50 3.49
CA LEU A 144 12.69 13.49 4.54
C LEU A 144 11.19 13.35 4.83
N LEU A 145 10.45 14.46 4.91
CA LEU A 145 8.99 14.46 5.06
C LEU A 145 8.32 13.72 3.90
N LEU A 146 8.75 14.00 2.66
CA LEU A 146 8.30 13.27 1.48
C LEU A 146 8.63 11.76 1.57
N GLY A 147 9.83 11.43 2.03
CA GLY A 147 10.24 10.04 2.26
C GLY A 147 9.43 9.32 3.34
N ALA A 148 9.04 10.03 4.40
CA ALA A 148 8.15 9.52 5.44
C ALA A 148 6.76 9.22 4.86
N ALA A 149 6.15 10.17 4.14
CA ALA A 149 4.83 9.96 3.50
C ALA A 149 4.84 8.81 2.49
N LEU A 150 5.86 8.75 1.65
CA LEU A 150 6.10 7.64 0.71
C LEU A 150 6.55 6.36 1.42
N GLY A 151 6.68 6.34 2.74
CA GLY A 151 6.98 5.17 3.55
C GLY A 151 5.81 4.20 3.66
N ALA A 152 4.56 4.69 3.67
CA ALA A 152 3.33 3.89 3.71
C ALA A 152 3.22 2.93 2.51
N THR A 153 2.71 1.72 2.75
CA THR A 153 2.54 0.67 1.74
C THR A 153 1.12 0.18 1.75
N ASP A 154 0.58 -0.10 0.56
CA ASP A 154 -0.80 -0.54 0.38
C ASP A 154 -0.84 -2.02 -0.08
N PRO A 155 -1.29 -2.93 0.80
CA PRO A 155 -1.30 -4.36 0.53
C PRO A 155 -2.49 -4.70 -0.36
N ILE A 156 -3.55 -3.87 -0.39
CA ILE A 156 -4.77 -4.10 -1.17
C ILE A 156 -4.44 -4.14 -2.66
N GLY A 157 -3.55 -3.25 -3.10
CA GLY A 157 -3.13 -3.12 -4.49
C GLY A 157 -2.52 -4.39 -5.07
N ILE A 158 -1.90 -5.23 -4.22
CA ILE A 158 -1.24 -6.46 -4.64
C ILE A 158 -1.80 -7.72 -3.99
N LYS A 159 -2.66 -7.64 -2.98
CA LYS A 159 -3.28 -8.81 -2.34
C LYS A 159 -4.08 -9.62 -3.35
N GLY A 160 -4.83 -8.96 -4.23
CA GLY A 160 -5.51 -9.61 -5.35
C GLY A 160 -4.53 -10.35 -6.27
N VAL A 161 -3.41 -9.71 -6.60
CA VAL A 161 -2.34 -10.28 -7.44
C VAL A 161 -1.68 -11.48 -6.76
N LEU A 162 -1.28 -11.36 -5.50
CA LEU A 162 -0.69 -12.42 -4.68
C LEU A 162 -1.63 -13.61 -4.50
N SER A 163 -2.92 -13.35 -4.31
CA SER A 163 -3.93 -14.41 -4.20
C SER A 163 -4.13 -15.15 -5.53
N SER A 164 -4.14 -14.44 -6.67
CA SER A 164 -4.26 -15.07 -8.00
C SER A 164 -3.08 -15.99 -8.34
N ILE A 165 -1.89 -15.67 -7.83
CA ILE A 165 -0.67 -16.45 -8.06
C ILE A 165 -0.38 -17.44 -6.92
N ARG A 166 -1.31 -17.62 -5.98
CA ARG A 166 -1.19 -18.49 -4.79
C ARG A 166 0.15 -18.29 -4.06
N ALA A 167 0.50 -17.04 -3.76
CA ALA A 167 1.73 -16.74 -3.04
C ALA A 167 1.74 -17.41 -1.65
N PRO A 168 2.91 -17.88 -1.17
CA PRO A 168 3.05 -18.49 0.15
C PRO A 168 2.44 -17.65 1.27
N HIS A 169 1.72 -18.30 2.20
CA HIS A 169 0.99 -17.62 3.28
C HIS A 169 1.87 -16.67 4.09
N HIS A 170 3.11 -17.07 4.40
CA HIS A 170 4.05 -16.24 5.14
C HIS A 170 4.41 -14.91 4.44
N LEU A 171 4.41 -14.84 3.09
CA LEU A 171 4.67 -13.60 2.36
C LEU A 171 3.47 -12.67 2.48
N ILE A 172 2.26 -13.21 2.31
CA ILE A 172 1.01 -12.47 2.45
C ILE A 172 0.93 -11.88 3.86
N VAL A 173 1.16 -12.69 4.89
CA VAL A 173 1.14 -12.24 6.30
C VAL A 173 2.18 -11.15 6.57
N LYS A 174 3.43 -11.32 6.09
CA LYS A 174 4.48 -10.31 6.29
C LYS A 174 4.15 -9.00 5.59
N LEU A 175 3.56 -9.03 4.40
CA LEU A 175 3.25 -7.85 3.61
C LEU A 175 2.01 -7.11 4.14
N GLU A 176 0.96 -7.85 4.50
CA GLU A 176 -0.20 -7.29 5.20
C GLU A 176 0.18 -6.73 6.58
N GLY A 177 1.01 -7.47 7.32
CA GLY A 177 1.51 -7.04 8.62
C GLY A 177 2.41 -5.82 8.53
N GLU A 178 3.34 -5.77 7.55
CA GLU A 178 4.12 -4.56 7.27
C GLU A 178 3.18 -3.38 7.09
N SER A 179 2.30 -3.41 6.09
CA SER A 179 1.42 -2.28 5.78
C SER A 179 0.60 -1.81 6.98
N LEU A 180 -0.03 -2.74 7.72
CA LEU A 180 -0.91 -2.40 8.83
C LEU A 180 -0.22 -1.52 9.89
N PHE A 181 1.02 -1.85 10.24
CA PHE A 181 1.80 -1.07 11.22
C PHE A 181 2.56 0.09 10.58
N ASN A 182 2.97 -0.08 9.33
CA ASN A 182 3.73 0.88 8.56
C ASN A 182 2.93 2.17 8.31
N ASP A 183 1.61 2.08 8.09
CA ASP A 183 0.76 3.27 7.94
C ASP A 183 0.75 4.13 9.20
N ALA A 184 0.61 3.50 10.38
CA ALA A 184 0.62 4.20 11.65
C ALA A 184 2.01 4.83 11.95
N MET A 185 3.09 4.09 11.69
CA MET A 185 4.46 4.58 11.87
C MET A 185 4.84 5.69 10.88
N CYS A 186 4.35 5.58 9.64
CA CYS A 186 4.49 6.59 8.59
C CYS A 186 3.88 7.92 9.03
N ILE A 187 2.64 7.89 9.51
CA ILE A 187 1.94 9.09 10.00
C ILE A 187 2.70 9.69 11.19
N ALA A 188 3.13 8.88 12.16
CA ALA A 188 3.89 9.37 13.31
C ALA A 188 5.21 10.04 12.92
N LEU A 189 6.00 9.40 12.04
CA LEU A 189 7.24 9.97 11.52
C LEU A 189 6.99 11.26 10.72
N PHE A 190 5.96 11.27 9.89
CA PHE A 190 5.57 12.42 9.09
C PHE A 190 5.19 13.62 9.97
N MET A 191 4.34 13.42 10.98
CA MET A 191 3.95 14.49 11.91
C MET A 191 5.14 15.01 12.71
N THR A 192 6.04 14.12 13.15
CA THR A 192 7.28 14.52 13.83
C THR A 192 8.12 15.46 12.95
N LEU A 193 8.31 15.11 11.68
CA LEU A 193 9.07 15.94 10.73
C LEU A 193 8.35 17.27 10.40
N LEU A 194 7.02 17.23 10.32
CA LEU A 194 6.19 18.42 10.09
C LEU A 194 6.31 19.43 11.24
N ASN A 195 6.27 18.96 12.49
CA ASN A 195 6.43 19.81 13.67
C ASN A 195 7.79 20.50 13.69
N VAL A 196 8.86 19.77 13.34
CA VAL A 196 10.21 20.35 13.22
C VAL A 196 10.27 21.39 12.09
N LEU A 197 9.58 21.17 10.96
CA LEU A 197 9.46 22.15 9.87
C LEU A 197 8.73 23.43 10.30
N GLN A 198 7.78 23.32 11.22
CA GLN A 198 7.02 24.46 11.75
C GLN A 198 7.77 25.24 12.84
N GLY A 199 9.00 24.83 13.18
CA GLY A 199 9.89 25.57 14.07
C GLY A 199 10.01 24.98 15.48
N GLU A 200 9.46 23.80 15.74
CA GLU A 200 9.70 23.11 17.02
C GLU A 200 11.16 22.63 17.13
N HIS A 201 11.75 22.78 18.31
CA HIS A 201 13.12 22.34 18.55
C HIS A 201 13.20 20.81 18.54
N PHE A 202 13.97 20.26 17.60
CA PHE A 202 14.25 18.83 17.57
C PHE A 202 15.19 18.43 18.72
N SER A 203 14.69 17.60 19.63
CA SER A 203 15.49 16.91 20.64
C SER A 203 15.20 15.43 20.54
N LEU A 204 16.22 14.64 20.18
CA LEU A 204 16.08 13.20 19.98
C LEU A 204 15.52 12.49 21.22
N VAL A 205 15.94 12.91 22.42
CA VAL A 205 15.42 12.35 23.68
C VAL A 205 13.95 12.70 23.88
N ALA A 206 13.58 13.97 23.68
CA ALA A 206 12.18 14.41 23.81
C ALA A 206 11.27 13.73 22.77
N THR A 207 11.76 13.55 21.53
CA THR A 207 11.03 12.83 20.48
C THR A 207 10.83 11.35 20.84
N LEU A 208 11.83 10.69 21.40
CA LEU A 208 11.68 9.29 21.85
C LEU A 208 10.72 9.16 23.03
N GLU A 209 10.76 10.09 23.98
CA GLU A 209 9.83 10.14 25.12
C GLU A 209 8.39 10.40 24.65
N ALA A 210 8.18 11.37 23.76
CA ALA A 210 6.88 11.67 23.17
C ALA A 210 6.34 10.47 22.39
N LEU A 211 7.16 9.85 21.54
CA LEU A 211 6.76 8.67 20.77
C LEU A 211 6.39 7.50 21.68
N LEU A 212 7.14 7.27 22.76
CA LEU A 212 6.83 6.22 23.73
C LEU A 212 5.50 6.50 24.44
N TYR A 213 5.27 7.74 24.87
CA TYR A 213 4.00 8.17 25.44
C TYR A 213 2.84 7.94 24.47
N GLU A 214 2.97 8.42 23.23
CA GLU A 214 1.95 8.29 22.19
C GLU A 214 1.57 6.84 21.94
N ILE A 215 2.56 5.94 21.85
CA ILE A 215 2.34 4.51 21.63
C ILE A 215 1.66 3.86 22.83
N VAL A 216 2.18 4.08 24.05
CA VAL A 216 1.67 3.41 25.26
C VAL A 216 0.24 3.84 25.55
N VAL A 217 -0.07 5.12 25.45
CA VAL A 217 -1.42 5.64 25.67
C VAL A 217 -2.36 5.17 24.56
N ALA A 218 -1.92 5.16 23.29
CA ALA A 218 -2.72 4.64 22.18
C ALA A 218 -3.06 3.16 22.33
N VAL A 219 -2.09 2.33 22.77
CA VAL A 219 -2.32 0.90 23.06
C VAL A 219 -3.36 0.74 24.17
N GLY A 220 -3.28 1.53 25.24
CA GLY A 220 -4.26 1.52 26.32
C GLY A 220 -5.68 1.89 25.85
N ILE A 221 -5.80 2.95 25.06
CA ILE A 221 -7.08 3.41 24.48
C ILE A 221 -7.65 2.35 23.53
N GLY A 222 -6.85 1.87 22.59
CA GLY A 222 -7.24 0.82 21.64
C GLY A 222 -7.69 -0.45 22.35
N TRP A 223 -6.99 -0.84 23.42
CA TRP A 223 -7.40 -1.98 24.26
C TRP A 223 -8.74 -1.75 24.96
N ALA A 224 -8.93 -0.58 25.58
CA ALA A 224 -10.16 -0.25 26.28
C ALA A 224 -11.37 -0.24 25.32
N PHE A 225 -11.22 0.40 24.16
CA PHE A 225 -12.26 0.41 23.12
C PHE A 225 -12.51 -0.98 22.54
N GLY A 226 -11.46 -1.75 22.24
CA GLY A 226 -11.60 -3.11 21.71
C GLY A 226 -12.36 -4.03 22.67
N VAL A 227 -12.05 -3.99 23.96
CA VAL A 227 -12.79 -4.75 24.99
C VAL A 227 -14.21 -4.22 25.17
N GLY A 228 -14.39 -2.89 25.18
CA GLY A 228 -15.71 -2.26 25.27
C GLY A 228 -16.63 -2.67 24.13
N VAL A 229 -16.15 -2.60 22.90
CA VAL A 229 -16.87 -3.00 21.68
C VAL A 229 -17.17 -4.50 21.69
N LEU A 230 -16.24 -5.36 22.10
CA LEU A 230 -16.52 -6.79 22.25
C LEU A 230 -17.66 -7.07 23.24
N ARG A 231 -17.82 -6.25 24.28
CA ARG A 231 -18.98 -6.36 25.18
C ARG A 231 -20.26 -5.88 24.50
N LEU A 232 -20.21 -4.79 23.75
CA LEU A 232 -21.36 -4.26 23.00
C LEU A 232 -21.84 -5.23 21.91
N LEU A 233 -20.94 -6.01 21.32
CA LEU A 233 -21.25 -7.03 20.32
C LEU A 233 -21.88 -8.30 20.93
N ARG A 234 -21.95 -8.43 22.26
CA ARG A 234 -22.60 -9.58 22.92
C ARG A 234 -24.11 -9.38 22.94
N GLY A 235 -24.82 -10.24 22.24
CA GLY A 235 -26.28 -10.26 22.24
C GLY A 235 -26.84 -10.58 20.86
N LYS A 236 -28.13 -10.31 20.67
CA LYS A 236 -28.74 -10.34 19.33
C LYS A 236 -28.59 -8.96 18.71
N HIS A 237 -27.92 -8.89 17.56
CA HIS A 237 -27.72 -7.67 16.80
C HIS A 237 -28.22 -7.89 15.38
N GLU A 238 -28.80 -6.85 14.81
CA GLU A 238 -28.99 -6.77 13.36
C GLU A 238 -27.66 -6.40 12.70
N MET A 239 -27.50 -6.71 11.41
CA MET A 239 -26.26 -6.45 10.67
C MET A 239 -25.82 -4.99 10.73
N GLU A 240 -26.78 -4.05 10.63
CA GLU A 240 -26.53 -2.61 10.75
C GLU A 240 -25.90 -2.25 12.09
N SER A 241 -26.35 -2.88 13.19
CA SER A 241 -25.80 -2.66 14.53
C SER A 241 -24.34 -3.13 14.64
N LEU A 242 -23.98 -4.23 13.99
CA LEU A 242 -22.59 -4.71 13.96
C LEU A 242 -21.67 -3.73 13.23
N ILE A 243 -22.12 -3.22 12.08
CA ILE A 243 -21.40 -2.22 11.30
C ILE A 243 -21.24 -0.92 12.10
N LEU A 244 -22.31 -0.41 12.71
CA LEU A 244 -22.26 0.80 13.53
C LEU A 244 -21.35 0.64 14.76
N THR A 245 -21.34 -0.53 15.38
CA THR A 245 -20.48 -0.80 16.54
C THR A 245 -19.00 -0.86 16.15
N THR A 246 -18.67 -1.41 14.97
CA THR A 246 -17.30 -1.36 14.43
C THR A 246 -16.91 0.02 13.92
N ALA A 247 -17.86 0.83 13.44
CA ALA A 247 -17.62 2.22 13.10
C ALA A 247 -17.35 3.07 14.36
N LEU A 248 -18.05 2.80 15.47
CA LEU A 248 -17.81 3.40 16.78
C LEU A 248 -16.43 3.04 17.33
N LEU A 249 -15.97 1.81 17.11
CA LEU A 249 -14.59 1.42 17.42
C LEU A 249 -13.59 2.32 16.68
N ALA A 250 -13.78 2.47 15.37
CA ALA A 250 -12.89 3.24 14.51
C ALA A 250 -12.85 4.72 14.92
N SER A 251 -14.00 5.40 14.92
CA SER A 251 -14.07 6.84 15.20
C SER A 251 -13.84 7.16 16.68
N GLY A 252 -14.36 6.34 17.59
CA GLY A 252 -14.25 6.55 19.03
C GLY A 252 -12.82 6.40 19.54
N ALA A 253 -12.13 5.31 19.18
CA ALA A 253 -10.73 5.11 19.57
C ALA A 253 -9.83 6.20 18.98
N TYR A 254 -10.09 6.60 17.73
CA TYR A 254 -9.34 7.66 17.05
C TYR A 254 -9.47 9.01 17.76
N LEU A 255 -10.71 9.47 17.99
CA LEU A 255 -10.96 10.78 18.60
C LEU A 255 -10.43 10.86 20.03
N VAL A 256 -10.64 9.81 20.84
CA VAL A 256 -10.13 9.79 22.22
C VAL A 256 -8.60 9.82 22.24
N ALA A 257 -7.94 9.09 21.33
CA ALA A 257 -6.49 9.16 21.20
C ALA A 257 -5.99 10.53 20.76
N LEU A 258 -6.69 11.20 19.83
CA LEU A 258 -6.36 12.55 19.40
C LEU A 258 -6.43 13.56 20.57
N PHE A 259 -7.50 13.50 21.38
CA PHE A 259 -7.65 14.35 22.57
C PHE A 259 -6.65 14.02 23.69
N ALA A 260 -6.12 12.80 23.72
CA ALA A 260 -5.09 12.39 24.68
C ALA A 260 -3.66 12.70 24.21
N HIS A 261 -3.49 13.35 23.05
CA HIS A 261 -2.21 13.53 22.36
C HIS A 261 -1.47 12.20 22.18
N ALA A 262 -2.21 11.14 21.86
CA ALA A 262 -1.70 9.80 21.59
C ALA A 262 -1.82 9.47 20.10
N SER A 263 -1.16 8.40 19.66
CA SER A 263 -1.22 7.98 18.26
C SER A 263 -2.58 7.38 17.91
N ALA A 264 -3.47 8.20 17.34
CA ALA A 264 -4.81 7.79 16.93
C ALA A 264 -4.82 6.61 15.91
N PRO A 265 -3.93 6.57 14.89
CA PRO A 265 -3.74 5.40 14.05
C PRO A 265 -3.46 4.10 14.83
N ILE A 266 -2.57 4.13 15.82
CA ILE A 266 -2.21 2.96 16.63
C ILE A 266 -3.39 2.50 17.48
N ALA A 267 -4.15 3.43 18.07
CA ALA A 267 -5.33 3.10 18.87
C ALA A 267 -6.38 2.34 18.05
N CYS A 268 -6.64 2.78 16.81
CA CYS A 268 -7.53 2.09 15.86
C CYS A 268 -7.03 0.67 15.52
N VAL A 269 -5.73 0.53 15.21
CA VAL A 269 -5.14 -0.77 14.86
C VAL A 269 -5.25 -1.76 16.03
N ILE A 270 -4.90 -1.34 17.24
CA ILE A 270 -4.98 -2.20 18.44
C ILE A 270 -6.42 -2.58 18.74
N GLY A 271 -7.36 -1.63 18.68
CA GLY A 271 -8.78 -1.89 18.87
C GLY A 271 -9.34 -2.86 17.83
N GLY A 272 -9.05 -2.63 16.56
CA GLY A 272 -9.44 -3.49 15.44
C GLY A 272 -8.87 -4.90 15.55
N LEU A 273 -7.59 -5.05 15.91
CA LEU A 273 -6.96 -6.37 16.11
C LEU A 273 -7.65 -7.16 17.22
N ILE A 274 -7.98 -6.51 18.35
CA ILE A 274 -8.66 -7.15 19.48
C ILE A 274 -10.06 -7.64 19.06
N VAL A 275 -10.84 -6.77 18.42
CA VAL A 275 -12.20 -7.12 17.98
C VAL A 275 -12.17 -8.19 16.89
N GLY A 276 -11.36 -8.00 15.85
CA GLY A 276 -11.23 -8.88 14.69
C GLY A 276 -10.82 -10.33 15.02
N ASN A 277 -10.14 -10.52 16.14
CA ASN A 277 -9.70 -11.84 16.58
C ASN A 277 -10.64 -12.48 17.60
N LYS A 278 -11.26 -11.70 18.49
CA LYS A 278 -12.12 -12.25 19.56
C LYS A 278 -13.61 -12.32 19.19
N TRP A 279 -14.09 -11.55 18.22
CA TRP A 279 -15.50 -11.60 17.82
C TRP A 279 -15.91 -12.95 17.20
N LYS A 280 -14.94 -13.77 16.74
CA LYS A 280 -15.14 -15.14 16.24
C LYS A 280 -15.65 -16.10 17.33
N GLU A 281 -15.43 -15.76 18.59
CA GLU A 281 -15.94 -16.51 19.75
C GLU A 281 -17.39 -16.15 20.08
N ILE A 282 -17.92 -15.07 19.51
CA ILE A 282 -19.17 -14.42 19.94
C ILE A 282 -20.19 -14.31 18.78
N ARG A 283 -19.72 -14.31 17.53
CA ARG A 283 -20.50 -14.06 16.30
C ARG A 283 -20.36 -15.21 15.31
N GLU A 284 -21.34 -15.33 14.42
CA GLU A 284 -21.29 -16.31 13.34
C GLU A 284 -20.31 -15.87 12.24
N GLU A 285 -19.72 -16.83 11.54
CA GLU A 285 -18.75 -16.55 10.48
C GLU A 285 -19.37 -15.72 9.34
N ARG A 286 -20.64 -15.96 9.03
CA ARG A 286 -21.39 -15.17 8.03
C ARG A 286 -21.47 -13.69 8.41
N GLU A 287 -21.82 -13.39 9.66
CA GLU A 287 -21.91 -12.00 10.14
C GLU A 287 -20.56 -11.30 10.02
N ILE A 288 -19.49 -11.99 10.42
CA ILE A 288 -18.11 -11.48 10.32
C ILE A 288 -17.71 -11.22 8.86
N GLN A 289 -18.05 -12.14 7.94
CA GLN A 289 -17.77 -11.97 6.52
C GLN A 289 -18.52 -10.78 5.92
N GLU A 290 -19.79 -10.58 6.27
CA GLU A 290 -20.59 -9.45 5.80
C GLU A 290 -20.04 -8.11 6.30
N VAL A 291 -19.66 -8.01 7.59
CA VAL A 291 -19.00 -6.80 8.14
C VAL A 291 -17.65 -6.55 7.44
N ASN A 292 -16.83 -7.59 7.24
CA ASN A 292 -15.55 -7.44 6.54
C ASN A 292 -15.74 -7.02 5.08
N HIS A 293 -16.76 -7.52 4.39
CA HIS A 293 -17.11 -7.14 3.03
C HIS A 293 -17.58 -5.68 2.94
N PHE A 294 -18.39 -5.24 3.91
CA PHE A 294 -18.78 -3.83 4.03
C PHE A 294 -17.54 -2.94 4.16
N TRP A 295 -16.66 -3.22 5.12
CA TRP A 295 -15.46 -2.42 5.33
C TRP A 295 -14.49 -2.46 4.14
N HIS A 296 -14.32 -3.61 3.49
CA HIS A 296 -13.56 -3.71 2.24
C HIS A 296 -14.16 -2.83 1.13
N THR A 297 -15.49 -2.73 1.05
CA THR A 297 -16.16 -1.85 0.07
C THR A 297 -15.94 -0.38 0.40
N VAL A 298 -16.09 0.01 1.67
CA VAL A 298 -15.85 1.38 2.16
C VAL A 298 -14.42 1.82 1.90
N GLU A 299 -13.44 0.97 2.21
CA GLU A 299 -12.02 1.16 1.94
C GLU A 299 -11.74 1.38 0.44
N GLY A 300 -12.35 0.58 -0.43
CA GLY A 300 -12.25 0.76 -1.89
C GLY A 300 -12.87 2.07 -2.39
N ILE A 301 -13.99 2.50 -1.82
CA ILE A 301 -14.62 3.80 -2.14
C ILE A 301 -13.73 4.96 -1.72
N ILE A 302 -13.22 4.91 -0.49
CA ILE A 302 -12.31 5.92 0.05
C ILE A 302 -11.06 6.03 -0.84
N ASN A 303 -10.38 4.92 -1.13
CA ASN A 303 -9.18 4.95 -1.95
C ASN A 303 -9.46 5.52 -3.34
N SER A 304 -10.58 5.14 -3.96
CA SER A 304 -10.97 5.67 -5.27
C SER A 304 -11.22 7.18 -5.23
N PHE A 305 -11.85 7.65 -4.15
CA PHE A 305 -12.08 9.07 -3.90
C PHE A 305 -10.75 9.82 -3.75
N LEU A 306 -9.81 9.29 -2.95
CA LEU A 306 -8.47 9.87 -2.78
C LEU A 306 -7.71 9.95 -4.10
N PHE A 307 -7.65 8.86 -4.86
CA PHE A 307 -6.97 8.83 -6.16
C PHE A 307 -7.58 9.80 -7.18
N THR A 308 -8.89 9.99 -7.14
CA THR A 308 -9.59 10.95 -8.00
C THR A 308 -9.29 12.40 -7.59
N LEU A 309 -9.29 12.69 -6.29
CA LEU A 309 -8.92 14.01 -5.77
C LEU A 309 -7.53 14.43 -6.21
N ILE A 310 -6.55 13.53 -6.14
CA ILE A 310 -5.19 13.86 -6.55
C ILE A 310 -5.11 14.07 -8.05
N GLY A 311 -5.83 13.26 -8.84
CA GLY A 311 -5.97 13.53 -10.26
C GLY A 311 -6.42 14.97 -10.50
N LEU A 312 -7.40 15.45 -9.74
CA LEU A 312 -7.87 16.82 -9.83
C LEU A 312 -6.83 17.84 -9.34
N GLU A 313 -6.04 17.54 -8.32
CA GLU A 313 -4.93 18.41 -7.88
C GLU A 313 -3.83 18.52 -8.96
N LEU A 314 -3.54 17.43 -9.68
CA LEU A 314 -2.60 17.48 -10.81
C LEU A 314 -3.08 18.34 -11.97
N PHE A 315 -4.40 18.48 -12.15
CA PHE A 315 -4.97 19.36 -13.17
C PHE A 315 -4.50 20.81 -12.97
N ILE A 316 -4.25 21.20 -11.72
CA ILE A 316 -3.81 22.54 -11.31
C ILE A 316 -2.28 22.68 -11.43
N LEU A 317 -1.55 21.56 -11.47
CA LEU A 317 -0.09 21.59 -11.57
C LEU A 317 0.37 21.76 -13.01
N ASP A 318 1.36 22.64 -13.19
CA ASP A 318 2.12 22.74 -14.42
C ASP A 318 3.01 21.50 -14.58
N LEU A 319 2.47 20.47 -15.25
CA LEU A 319 3.17 19.24 -15.60
C LEU A 319 4.22 19.50 -16.70
N ASN A 320 5.30 20.18 -16.33
CA ASN A 320 6.43 20.37 -17.20
C ASN A 320 7.30 19.10 -17.27
N PHE A 321 8.11 19.00 -18.32
CA PHE A 321 8.99 17.85 -18.53
C PHE A 321 9.95 17.60 -17.35
N SER A 322 10.43 18.66 -16.70
CA SER A 322 11.34 18.57 -15.55
C SER A 322 10.69 17.93 -14.33
N LEU A 323 9.42 18.25 -14.06
CA LEU A 323 8.66 17.70 -12.93
C LEU A 323 8.36 16.22 -13.18
N ILE A 324 7.96 15.86 -14.40
CA ILE A 324 7.71 14.47 -14.79
C ILE A 324 8.99 13.64 -14.67
N LEU A 325 10.10 14.13 -15.25
CA LEU A 325 11.39 13.45 -15.17
C LEU A 325 11.88 13.33 -13.72
N GLY A 326 11.75 14.40 -12.93
CA GLY A 326 12.09 14.41 -11.51
C GLY A 326 11.27 13.41 -10.71
N GLY A 327 9.97 13.28 -10.98
CA GLY A 327 9.10 12.29 -10.35
C GLY A 327 9.46 10.85 -10.72
N ILE A 328 9.86 10.60 -11.97
CA ILE A 328 10.35 9.29 -12.42
C ILE A 328 11.66 8.94 -11.70
N VAL A 329 12.59 9.89 -11.61
CA VAL A 329 13.84 9.70 -10.86
C VAL A 329 13.57 9.45 -9.38
N ALA A 330 12.67 10.22 -8.77
CA ALA A 330 12.24 10.04 -7.40
C ALA A 330 11.67 8.63 -7.18
N PHE A 331 10.86 8.10 -8.10
CA PHE A 331 10.39 6.71 -8.05
C PHE A 331 11.55 5.70 -8.01
N PHE A 332 12.56 5.83 -8.88
CA PHE A 332 13.72 4.94 -8.86
C PHE A 332 14.54 5.08 -7.57
N ILE A 333 14.75 6.30 -7.09
CA ILE A 333 15.43 6.55 -5.82
C ILE A 333 14.66 5.91 -4.67
N LEU A 334 13.33 6.04 -4.63
CA LEU A 334 12.47 5.42 -3.62
C LEU A 334 12.59 3.90 -3.67
N HIS A 335 12.55 3.32 -4.86
CA HIS A 335 12.63 1.88 -5.04
C HIS A 335 14.01 1.35 -4.57
N ILE A 336 15.10 1.99 -4.99
CA ILE A 336 16.46 1.65 -4.54
C ILE A 336 16.59 1.81 -3.02
N SER A 337 16.06 2.91 -2.46
CA SER A 337 16.09 3.19 -1.03
C SER A 337 15.34 2.13 -0.23
N ARG A 338 14.18 1.67 -0.72
CA ARG A 338 13.42 0.58 -0.09
C ARG A 338 14.20 -0.72 -0.08
N PHE A 339 14.81 -1.09 -1.21
CA PHE A 339 15.67 -2.26 -1.29
C PHE A 339 16.85 -2.14 -0.31
N ALA A 340 17.59 -1.03 -0.35
CA ALA A 340 18.70 -0.81 0.56
C ALA A 340 18.26 -0.86 2.02
N ALA A 341 17.18 -0.16 2.39
CA ALA A 341 16.67 -0.10 3.75
C ALA A 341 16.22 -1.46 4.27
N ASN A 342 15.48 -2.24 3.48
CA ASN A 342 15.06 -3.58 3.86
C ASN A 342 16.28 -4.49 4.09
N PHE A 343 17.24 -4.53 3.16
CA PHE A 343 18.44 -5.36 3.31
C PHE A 343 19.33 -4.91 4.47
N MET A 344 19.47 -3.59 4.68
CA MET A 344 20.22 -3.02 5.81
C MET A 344 19.55 -3.32 7.15
N ALA A 345 18.23 -3.14 7.26
CA ALA A 345 17.48 -3.40 8.48
C ALA A 345 17.69 -4.83 8.98
N PHE A 346 17.62 -5.82 8.08
CA PHE A 346 17.87 -7.21 8.43
C PHE A 346 19.36 -7.57 8.57
N ALA A 347 20.28 -6.77 8.03
CA ALA A 347 21.72 -6.96 8.27
C ALA A 347 22.11 -6.71 9.74
N PHE A 348 21.41 -5.81 10.44
CA PHE A 348 21.59 -5.58 11.87
C PHE A 348 21.12 -6.76 12.75
N PHE A 349 20.34 -7.70 12.20
CA PHE A 349 19.81 -8.87 12.92
C PHE A 349 20.22 -10.19 12.23
N PRO A 350 21.53 -10.54 12.20
CA PRO A 350 22.05 -11.69 11.45
C PRO A 350 21.52 -13.04 11.94
N THR A 351 21.15 -13.16 13.22
CA THR A 351 20.49 -14.37 13.77
C THR A 351 19.13 -14.61 13.10
N MET A 352 18.42 -13.54 12.75
CA MET A 352 17.14 -13.60 12.04
C MET A 352 17.32 -13.93 10.55
N ARG A 353 18.50 -13.60 9.99
CA ARG A 353 18.95 -13.98 8.63
C ARG A 353 19.22 -15.48 8.50
N ARG A 354 19.63 -16.14 9.60
CA ARG A 354 19.89 -17.60 9.66
C ARG A 354 18.64 -18.44 9.89
N THR A 355 17.58 -17.88 10.46
CA THR A 355 16.27 -18.54 10.55
C THR A 355 15.56 -18.52 9.20
N LYS A 356 15.87 -19.52 8.36
CA LYS A 356 14.97 -20.20 7.40
C LYS A 356 13.98 -19.31 6.59
N SER A 357 14.38 -18.16 6.05
CA SER A 357 13.43 -17.28 5.33
C SER A 357 14.04 -16.35 4.26
N TYR A 358 15.02 -16.84 3.49
CA TYR A 358 15.91 -15.95 2.71
C TYR A 358 16.26 -16.35 1.28
N ASN A 359 15.48 -17.20 0.61
CA ASN A 359 15.62 -17.36 -0.84
C ASN A 359 14.57 -16.51 -1.55
N GLY A 360 14.84 -15.22 -1.73
CA GLY A 360 13.98 -14.32 -2.52
C GLY A 360 12.85 -13.60 -1.76
N SER A 361 12.45 -14.07 -0.57
CA SER A 361 11.38 -13.45 0.24
C SER A 361 11.60 -11.95 0.48
N LEU A 362 12.81 -11.55 0.89
CA LEU A 362 13.11 -10.12 1.12
C LEU A 362 13.07 -9.28 -0.17
N THR A 363 13.49 -9.85 -1.30
CA THR A 363 13.40 -9.21 -2.62
C THR A 363 11.94 -8.99 -2.99
N ILE A 364 11.09 -9.98 -2.74
CA ILE A 364 9.65 -9.93 -3.05
C ILE A 364 8.92 -8.95 -2.12
N LEU A 365 9.26 -8.92 -0.83
CA LEU A 365 8.73 -7.92 0.12
C LEU A 365 9.19 -6.50 -0.25
N SER A 366 10.44 -6.34 -0.71
CA SER A 366 10.96 -5.06 -1.18
C SER A 366 10.26 -4.61 -2.46
N TRP A 367 10.03 -5.53 -3.40
CA TRP A 367 9.31 -5.25 -4.65
C TRP A 367 7.82 -4.98 -4.41
N GLY A 368 7.15 -5.77 -3.58
CA GLY A 368 5.72 -5.70 -3.30
C GLY A 368 5.27 -4.47 -2.48
N GLY A 369 6.17 -3.54 -2.14
CA GLY A 369 5.82 -2.30 -1.46
C GLY A 369 5.16 -1.28 -2.39
N VAL A 370 3.96 -1.57 -2.88
CA VAL A 370 3.15 -0.62 -3.65
C VAL A 370 2.72 0.52 -2.72
N ARG A 371 2.79 1.76 -3.22
CA ARG A 371 2.35 2.94 -2.47
C ARG A 371 0.86 3.17 -2.72
N GLY A 372 0.14 3.61 -1.69
CA GLY A 372 -1.32 3.76 -1.75
C GLY A 372 -1.80 5.18 -1.50
N GLY A 373 -3.12 5.28 -1.25
CA GLY A 373 -3.81 6.54 -1.00
C GLY A 373 -3.27 7.33 0.19
N ILE A 374 -2.74 6.66 1.23
CA ILE A 374 -2.22 7.31 2.45
C ILE A 374 -0.97 8.16 2.18
N SER A 375 -0.08 7.74 1.30
CA SER A 375 1.09 8.57 0.93
C SER A 375 0.67 9.89 0.29
N LEU A 376 -0.33 9.82 -0.58
CA LEU A 376 -0.83 10.98 -1.30
C LEU A 376 -1.62 11.91 -0.39
N ALA A 377 -2.44 11.29 0.45
CA ALA A 377 -3.20 11.95 1.47
C ALA A 377 -2.36 12.86 2.38
N LEU A 378 -1.28 12.31 2.95
CA LEU A 378 -0.38 13.04 3.83
C LEU A 378 0.23 14.26 3.13
N ILE A 379 0.57 14.12 1.85
CA ILE A 379 1.19 15.18 1.07
C ILE A 379 0.19 16.27 0.71
N LEU A 380 -1.00 15.92 0.25
CA LEU A 380 -2.07 16.90 0.00
C LEU A 380 -2.44 17.69 1.25
N ALA A 381 -2.45 17.01 2.40
CA ALA A 381 -2.74 17.59 3.69
C ALA A 381 -1.76 18.71 4.10
N VAL A 382 -0.50 18.68 3.61
CA VAL A 382 0.52 19.65 4.01
C VAL A 382 0.99 20.57 2.88
N ALA A 383 0.67 20.25 1.63
CA ALA A 383 1.20 20.96 0.46
C ALA A 383 0.86 22.45 0.46
N ASN A 384 -0.26 22.84 1.09
CA ASN A 384 -0.73 24.22 1.17
C ASN A 384 -0.27 24.97 2.45
N ILE A 385 0.47 24.31 3.34
CA ILE A 385 1.02 24.96 4.53
C ILE A 385 2.09 25.99 4.08
N PRO A 386 2.13 27.22 4.65
CA PRO A 386 3.05 28.26 4.21
C PRO A 386 4.53 27.84 4.13
N ALA A 387 4.98 27.00 5.07
CA ALA A 387 6.36 26.48 5.09
C ALA A 387 6.68 25.52 3.94
N LEU A 388 5.67 24.86 3.37
CA LEU A 388 5.81 23.81 2.35
C LEU A 388 5.27 24.22 0.98
N SER A 389 4.44 25.27 0.92
CA SER A 389 3.85 25.83 -0.30
C SER A 389 4.86 26.08 -1.43
N PRO A 390 6.09 26.59 -1.18
CA PRO A 390 7.11 26.75 -2.24
C PRO A 390 7.53 25.42 -2.89
N TYR A 391 7.34 24.30 -2.21
CA TYR A 391 7.71 22.95 -2.65
C TYR A 391 6.50 22.09 -3.02
N SER A 392 5.29 22.65 -2.99
CA SER A 392 4.02 21.95 -3.25
C SER A 392 4.05 21.15 -4.56
N SER A 393 4.52 21.76 -5.65
CA SER A 393 4.61 21.10 -6.96
C SER A 393 5.49 19.85 -6.93
N ILE A 394 6.63 19.91 -6.22
CA ILE A 394 7.55 18.77 -6.06
C ILE A 394 6.90 17.70 -5.19
N LEU A 395 6.33 18.10 -4.05
CA LEU A 395 5.70 17.17 -3.11
C LEU A 395 4.55 16.41 -3.78
N ILE A 396 3.57 17.12 -4.34
CA ILE A 396 2.40 16.52 -4.98
C ILE A 396 2.82 15.74 -6.24
N GLY A 397 3.61 16.36 -7.12
CA GLY A 397 4.03 15.77 -8.39
C GLY A 397 4.85 14.49 -8.21
N TYR A 398 5.86 14.50 -7.33
CA TYR A 398 6.70 13.32 -7.10
C TYR A 398 5.94 12.22 -6.39
N THR A 399 5.06 12.57 -5.44
CA THR A 399 4.23 11.59 -4.74
C THR A 399 3.28 10.89 -5.70
N PHE A 400 2.59 11.66 -6.55
CA PHE A 400 1.70 11.11 -7.54
C PHE A 400 2.41 10.18 -8.52
N ILE A 401 3.50 10.65 -9.13
CA ILE A 401 4.26 9.86 -10.10
C ILE A 401 4.82 8.60 -9.44
N SER A 402 5.36 8.71 -8.23
CA SER A 402 5.89 7.56 -7.48
C SER A 402 4.81 6.54 -7.13
N VAL A 403 3.61 6.99 -6.74
CA VAL A 403 2.49 6.09 -6.43
C VAL A 403 1.98 5.40 -7.69
N LEU A 404 1.74 6.16 -8.78
CA LEU A 404 1.31 5.60 -10.06
C LEU A 404 2.32 4.59 -10.61
N LEU A 405 3.61 4.94 -10.64
CA LEU A 405 4.66 4.04 -11.09
C LEU A 405 4.83 2.84 -10.15
N SER A 406 4.66 3.00 -8.83
CA SER A 406 4.69 1.85 -7.91
C SER A 406 3.53 0.89 -8.19
N GLY A 407 2.32 1.39 -8.45
CA GLY A 407 1.19 0.54 -8.82
C GLY A 407 1.45 -0.23 -10.11
N ILE A 408 1.93 0.47 -11.16
CA ILE A 408 2.17 -0.13 -12.47
C ILE A 408 3.39 -1.07 -12.44
N VAL A 409 4.56 -0.59 -12.03
CA VAL A 409 5.83 -1.32 -12.09
C VAL A 409 5.90 -2.37 -10.98
N CYS A 410 5.65 -1.99 -9.74
CA CYS A 410 5.76 -2.93 -8.62
C CYS A 410 4.55 -3.86 -8.58
N GLY A 411 3.34 -3.33 -8.73
CA GLY A 411 2.11 -4.12 -8.66
C GLY A 411 1.97 -5.13 -9.80
N LEU A 412 2.10 -4.69 -11.06
CA LEU A 412 2.05 -5.61 -12.21
C LEU A 412 3.32 -6.47 -12.34
N GLY A 413 4.47 -5.97 -11.83
CA GLY A 413 5.74 -6.69 -11.83
C GLY A 413 5.88 -7.76 -10.74
N LEU A 414 5.04 -7.75 -9.72
CA LEU A 414 5.14 -8.68 -8.61
C LEU A 414 5.06 -10.15 -9.01
N PRO A 415 4.14 -10.59 -9.90
CA PRO A 415 4.12 -11.97 -10.40
C PRO A 415 5.44 -12.39 -11.05
N ALA A 416 6.06 -11.49 -11.82
CA ALA A 416 7.32 -11.76 -12.50
C ALA A 416 8.48 -11.96 -11.52
N VAL A 417 8.58 -11.07 -10.52
CA VAL A 417 9.58 -11.19 -9.47
C VAL A 417 9.32 -12.45 -8.65
N MET A 418 8.07 -12.77 -8.36
CA MET A 418 7.72 -14.02 -7.69
C MET A 418 8.15 -15.23 -8.53
N ASN A 419 7.86 -15.25 -9.82
CA ASN A 419 8.23 -16.33 -10.75
C ASN A 419 9.75 -16.52 -10.89
N ALA A 420 10.53 -15.47 -10.66
CA ALA A 420 11.99 -15.54 -10.62
C ALA A 420 12.53 -16.32 -9.41
N PHE A 421 11.77 -16.38 -8.31
CA PHE A 421 12.16 -17.06 -7.07
C PHE A 421 11.31 -18.29 -6.74
N TYR A 422 10.10 -18.40 -7.30
CA TYR A 422 9.11 -19.43 -7.01
C TYR A 422 8.44 -19.88 -8.31
N TYR A 423 8.33 -21.19 -8.58
CA TYR A 423 7.58 -21.66 -9.75
C TYR A 423 6.06 -21.55 -9.49
N ASN A 424 5.30 -20.88 -10.37
CA ASN A 424 3.85 -20.79 -10.30
C ASN A 424 3.18 -21.56 -11.45
N PRO A 425 2.53 -22.71 -11.19
CA PRO A 425 1.84 -23.49 -12.22
C PRO A 425 0.52 -22.88 -12.72
N ASN A 426 -0.03 -21.85 -12.05
CA ASN A 426 -1.30 -21.19 -12.39
C ASN A 426 -1.13 -19.84 -13.11
N GLU A 427 -0.05 -19.66 -13.87
CA GLU A 427 0.25 -18.41 -14.58
C GLU A 427 -0.78 -18.12 -15.70
N GLU A 428 -1.35 -16.91 -15.73
CA GLU A 428 -2.34 -16.48 -16.74
C GLU A 428 -1.68 -16.23 -18.09
N THR A 429 -1.76 -17.18 -19.03
CA THR A 429 -1.07 -17.08 -20.32
C THR A 429 -1.80 -16.25 -21.39
N GLU A 430 -2.92 -15.59 -21.09
CA GLU A 430 -3.71 -14.86 -22.11
C GLU A 430 -3.86 -13.36 -21.80
N GLY A 431 -4.11 -12.56 -22.84
CA GLY A 431 -4.30 -11.10 -22.73
C GLY A 431 -3.04 -10.29 -22.40
N LEU A 432 -3.25 -9.05 -21.92
CA LEU A 432 -2.19 -8.08 -21.61
C LEU A 432 -1.38 -8.51 -20.36
N LYS A 433 -2.05 -9.17 -19.41
CA LYS A 433 -1.41 -9.82 -18.25
C LYS A 433 -0.50 -10.98 -18.68
N GLY A 434 -0.98 -11.84 -19.58
CA GLY A 434 -0.16 -12.93 -20.14
C GLY A 434 0.99 -12.46 -21.03
N PHE A 435 0.84 -11.33 -21.74
CA PHE A 435 1.95 -10.71 -22.48
C PHE A 435 3.08 -10.27 -21.54
N TYR A 436 2.73 -9.60 -20.45
CA TYR A 436 3.69 -9.16 -19.43
C TYR A 436 4.39 -10.35 -18.76
N GLN A 437 3.63 -11.39 -18.40
CA GLN A 437 4.14 -12.63 -17.84
C GLN A 437 5.11 -13.36 -18.79
N ARG A 438 4.77 -13.47 -20.09
CA ARG A 438 5.66 -14.02 -21.12
C ARG A 438 6.96 -13.22 -21.27
N LEU A 439 6.90 -11.89 -21.20
CA LEU A 439 8.08 -11.03 -21.27
C LEU A 439 9.03 -11.34 -20.10
N CYS A 440 8.48 -11.53 -18.91
CA CYS A 440 9.22 -11.85 -17.70
C CYS A 440 9.78 -13.28 -17.69
N HIS A 441 9.02 -14.26 -18.19
CA HIS A 441 9.49 -15.63 -18.37
C HIS A 441 10.69 -15.71 -19.34
N LYS A 442 10.73 -14.86 -20.38
CA LYS A 442 11.91 -14.76 -21.26
C LYS A 442 13.16 -14.25 -20.55
N MET A 443 13.03 -13.48 -19.46
CA MET A 443 14.14 -12.96 -18.66
C MET A 443 14.65 -13.95 -17.59
N ASN A 444 13.85 -14.95 -17.22
CA ASN A 444 14.13 -15.89 -16.11
C ASN A 444 14.95 -17.14 -16.51
N ARG A 445 15.82 -17.05 -17.53
CA ARG A 445 16.63 -18.20 -17.98
C ARG A 445 17.80 -18.48 -17.02
N ARG A 446 17.53 -19.16 -15.91
CA ARG A 446 18.47 -20.12 -15.28
C ARG A 446 17.65 -21.35 -14.93
N GLY A 447 18.03 -22.52 -15.47
CA GLY A 447 17.26 -23.77 -15.46
C GLY A 447 17.03 -24.45 -14.11
N PHE A 448 16.72 -23.69 -13.05
CA PHE A 448 16.29 -24.20 -11.75
C PHE A 448 14.95 -23.56 -11.39
N GLN A 449 14.00 -24.37 -10.94
CA GLN A 449 12.72 -23.93 -10.40
C GLN A 449 12.73 -24.21 -8.89
N TYR A 450 12.34 -23.25 -8.06
CA TYR A 450 12.26 -23.45 -6.60
C TYR A 450 10.80 -23.63 -6.20
N ILE A 451 10.51 -24.69 -5.47
CA ILE A 451 9.18 -24.97 -4.90
C ILE A 451 9.27 -24.77 -3.41
N VAL A 452 8.44 -23.90 -2.86
CA VAL A 452 8.46 -23.56 -1.43
C VAL A 452 7.17 -24.01 -0.78
N GLY A 453 7.29 -25.02 0.08
CA GLY A 453 6.22 -25.50 0.93
C GLY A 453 6.39 -25.04 2.37
N GLU A 454 5.36 -25.20 3.17
CA GLU A 454 5.35 -24.90 4.60
C GLU A 454 5.15 -26.21 5.38
N ASP A 455 6.03 -26.51 6.35
CA ASP A 455 5.82 -27.69 7.19
C ASP A 455 4.68 -27.48 8.20
N ALA A 456 4.22 -28.55 8.86
CA ALA A 456 3.13 -28.48 9.85
C ALA A 456 3.40 -27.55 11.06
N LEU A 457 4.62 -26.99 11.17
CA LEU A 457 5.04 -26.06 12.21
C LEU A 457 5.24 -24.63 11.67
N GLY A 458 4.84 -24.35 10.42
CA GLY A 458 4.94 -23.03 9.80
C GLY A 458 6.35 -22.67 9.32
N ARG A 459 7.23 -23.65 9.09
CA ARG A 459 8.62 -23.42 8.67
C ARG A 459 8.74 -23.59 7.16
N GLU A 460 9.41 -22.63 6.50
CA GLU A 460 9.70 -22.70 5.07
C GLU A 460 10.55 -23.93 4.73
N THR A 461 10.06 -24.72 3.79
CA THR A 461 10.80 -25.82 3.15
C THR A 461 10.99 -25.47 1.68
N ILE A 462 12.24 -25.38 1.25
CA ILE A 462 12.59 -25.02 -0.12
C ILE A 462 13.11 -26.27 -0.80
N THR A 463 12.40 -26.71 -1.84
CA THR A 463 12.82 -27.81 -2.69
C THR A 463 13.32 -27.25 -4.01
N VAL A 464 14.58 -27.52 -4.32
CA VAL A 464 15.17 -27.15 -5.61
C VAL A 464 14.72 -28.17 -6.63
N TYR A 465 13.84 -27.76 -7.55
CA TYR A 465 13.48 -28.55 -8.72
C TYR A 465 14.47 -28.21 -9.84
N ASN A 466 15.35 -29.16 -10.15
CA ASN A 466 16.05 -29.16 -11.43
C ASN A 466 15.14 -29.92 -12.40
N PRO A 467 14.50 -29.27 -13.38
CA PRO A 467 13.85 -29.98 -14.47
C PRO A 467 14.95 -30.60 -15.33
N ASP A 468 15.57 -31.68 -14.85
CA ASP A 468 16.23 -32.59 -15.77
C ASP A 468 15.15 -33.04 -16.74
N ILE A 469 15.40 -32.81 -18.04
CA ILE A 469 14.49 -33.16 -19.12
C ILE A 469 14.09 -34.62 -18.94
N LEU A 470 12.83 -34.87 -18.60
CA LEU A 470 12.28 -36.21 -18.54
C LEU A 470 12.01 -36.70 -19.97
N VAL A 471 13.11 -37.13 -20.61
CA VAL A 471 13.25 -38.05 -21.78
C VAL A 471 12.95 -37.40 -23.15
N ASP A 472 13.70 -37.67 -24.24
CA ASP A 472 13.53 -38.85 -25.11
C ASP A 472 14.79 -39.37 -25.81
N GLN A 473 15.05 -40.67 -25.69
CA GLN A 473 15.49 -41.49 -26.83
C GLN A 473 14.22 -42.12 -27.41
N LYS A 474 13.90 -41.81 -28.67
CA LYS A 474 12.82 -42.47 -29.39
C LYS A 474 13.13 -43.95 -29.54
N THR A 475 12.26 -44.82 -29.08
CA THR A 475 12.15 -46.18 -29.62
C THR A 475 11.60 -46.11 -31.05
N GLU A 476 11.88 -47.11 -31.88
CA GLU A 476 11.58 -47.12 -33.33
C GLU A 476 10.11 -46.84 -33.68
N ASP A 477 9.19 -47.01 -32.72
CA ASP A 477 7.75 -46.79 -32.86
C ASP A 477 7.27 -45.35 -32.53
N GLY A 478 8.19 -44.45 -32.18
CA GLY A 478 7.89 -43.01 -32.03
C GLY A 478 7.11 -42.61 -30.78
N ILE A 479 6.90 -43.52 -29.82
CA ILE A 479 6.23 -43.23 -28.54
C ILE A 479 7.28 -42.94 -27.46
N ALA A 480 7.29 -41.70 -26.98
CA ALA A 480 8.05 -41.25 -25.82
C ALA A 480 7.66 -42.08 -24.58
N THR A 481 8.60 -42.77 -23.94
CA THR A 481 8.37 -43.48 -22.68
C THR A 481 9.34 -42.99 -21.61
N MET A 482 8.82 -42.40 -20.53
CA MET A 482 9.63 -41.96 -19.40
C MET A 482 10.15 -43.16 -18.60
N HIS A 483 11.45 -43.20 -18.32
CA HIS A 483 12.11 -44.37 -17.72
C HIS A 483 11.93 -44.52 -16.20
N ASP A 484 11.43 -43.51 -15.47
CA ASP A 484 11.39 -43.54 -14.01
C ASP A 484 10.03 -43.11 -13.42
N PRO A 485 9.13 -44.07 -13.10
CA PRO A 485 7.79 -43.78 -12.57
C PRO A 485 7.81 -43.12 -11.19
N ASN A 486 8.86 -43.31 -10.38
CA ASN A 486 9.01 -42.62 -9.10
C ASN A 486 9.33 -41.14 -9.32
N LYS A 487 10.19 -40.81 -10.29
CA LYS A 487 10.46 -39.42 -10.67
C LYS A 487 9.24 -38.76 -11.30
N LEU A 488 8.45 -39.48 -12.10
CA LEU A 488 7.18 -38.94 -12.62
C LEU A 488 6.21 -38.59 -11.48
N GLN A 489 6.12 -39.44 -10.45
CA GLN A 489 5.33 -39.12 -9.25
C GLN A 489 5.92 -37.96 -8.46
N GLU A 490 7.24 -37.86 -8.38
CA GLU A 490 7.94 -36.72 -7.74
C GLU A 490 7.66 -35.42 -8.49
N VAL A 491 7.75 -35.42 -9.82
CA VAL A 491 7.44 -34.28 -10.68
C VAL A 491 5.97 -33.91 -10.61
N LYS A 492 5.04 -34.88 -10.71
CA LYS A 492 3.61 -34.62 -10.51
C LYS A 492 3.31 -34.09 -9.10
N ARG A 493 4.04 -34.56 -8.09
CA ARG A 493 3.94 -34.04 -6.73
C ARG A 493 4.43 -32.61 -6.70
N PHE A 494 5.60 -32.29 -7.26
CA PHE A 494 6.20 -30.96 -7.29
C PHE A 494 5.42 -29.93 -8.12
N GLU A 495 4.84 -30.35 -9.23
CA GLU A 495 3.97 -29.56 -10.10
C GLU A 495 2.51 -29.52 -9.61
N SER A 496 2.19 -30.23 -8.52
CA SER A 496 0.84 -30.25 -7.97
C SER A 496 0.47 -28.85 -7.46
N PRO A 497 -0.66 -28.28 -7.92
CA PRO A 497 -1.14 -26.97 -7.46
C PRO A 497 -1.56 -26.96 -5.98
N ASP A 498 -1.61 -28.13 -5.32
CA ASP A 498 -1.92 -28.32 -3.90
C ASP A 498 -0.68 -28.29 -2.97
N ASN A 499 0.53 -28.11 -3.52
CA ASN A 499 1.76 -27.96 -2.73
C ASN A 499 2.02 -26.52 -2.22
N PHE A 500 1.14 -25.58 -2.54
CA PHE A 500 1.23 -24.15 -2.21
C PHE A 500 0.17 -23.72 -1.21
#